data_AF-A0A3D0NUK6-F1
#
_entry.id   AF-A0A3D0NUK6-F1
#
_cell.length_a   1.000
_cell.length_b   1.000
_cell.length_c   1.000
_cell.angle_alpha   90.00
_cell.angle_beta   90.00
_cell.angle_gamma   90.00
#
_symmetry.space_group_name_H-M   'P 1'
#
loop_
_entity.id
_entity.type
_entity.pdbx_description
1 polymer ?
#
loop_
_entity_poly.entity_id
_entity_poly.type
_entity_poly.pdbx_seq_one_letter_code
_entity_poly.pdbx_strand_id
1 'polypeptide(L)' 'TDMRGMFASCEALGTITFGTNFTTAAVDMFYQMFYGCKALHRLDLSGFTFDSGDNINQLFQDADI' A
#
# COMPACT_ATOMS: atom_id res chain seq x y z
N THR A 1 8.75 -11.62 0.23
CA THR A 1 8.49 -11.02 1.54
C THR A 1 7.08 -10.50 1.57
N ASP A 2 6.31 -10.88 2.58
CA ASP A 2 4.88 -10.57 2.66
C ASP A 2 4.65 -9.18 3.28
N MET A 3 3.94 -8.29 2.56
CA MET A 3 3.54 -6.96 3.04
C MET A 3 2.01 -6.84 3.24
N ARG A 4 1.28 -7.95 3.29
CA ARG A 4 -0.17 -7.94 3.42
C ARG A 4 -0.61 -7.16 4.66
N GLY A 5 -1.58 -6.28 4.47
CA GLY A 5 -2.21 -5.54 5.57
C GLY A 5 -1.29 -4.62 6.36
N MET A 6 -0.12 -4.22 5.83
CA MET A 6 0.89 -3.45 6.58
C MET A 6 0.36 -2.18 7.26
N PHE A 7 -0.62 -1.50 6.65
CA PHE A 7 -1.33 -0.34 7.21
C PHE A 7 -2.84 -0.59 7.33
N ALA A 8 -3.29 -1.85 7.32
CA ALA A 8 -4.71 -2.17 7.39
C ALA A 8 -5.34 -1.60 8.67
N SER A 9 -6.56 -1.09 8.52
CA SER A 9 -7.40 -0.48 9.57
C SER A 9 -6.77 0.72 10.26
N CYS A 10 -5.76 1.36 9.66
CA CYS A 10 -5.25 2.65 10.11
C CYS A 10 -6.23 3.77 9.70
N GLU A 11 -7.40 3.82 10.33
CA GLU A 11 -8.51 4.70 9.93
C GLU A 11 -8.13 6.19 9.93
N ALA A 12 -7.19 6.59 10.79
CA ALA A 12 -6.71 7.97 10.92
C ALA A 12 -5.48 8.30 10.05
N LEU A 13 -4.95 7.35 9.27
CA LEU A 13 -3.78 7.59 8.42
C LEU A 13 -4.17 8.53 7.28
N GLY A 14 -3.84 9.82 7.42
CA GLY A 14 -4.20 10.84 6.44
C GLY A 14 -3.30 10.86 5.21
N THR A 15 -1.99 10.80 5.44
CA THR A 15 -0.96 10.84 4.39
C THR A 15 0.16 9.88 4.72
N ILE A 16 0.76 9.28 3.69
CA ILE A 16 1.96 8.47 3.82
C ILE A 16 2.87 8.64 2.61
N THR A 17 4.17 8.70 2.87
CA THR A 17 5.22 8.75 1.84
C THR A 17 6.30 7.73 2.17
N PHE A 18 6.91 7.16 1.14
CA PHE A 18 8.01 6.23 1.27
C PHE A 18 9.29 6.90 0.76
N GLY A 19 10.39 6.71 1.47
CA GLY A 19 11.68 7.26 1.05
C GLY A 19 12.20 6.57 -0.21
N THR A 20 13.15 7.21 -0.90
CA THR A 20 13.76 6.69 -2.15
C THR A 20 14.49 5.36 -1.98
N ASN A 21 14.82 4.97 -0.75
CA ASN A 21 15.47 3.70 -0.43
C ASN A 21 14.46 2.61 -0.03
N PHE A 22 13.17 2.91 -0.03
CA PHE A 22 12.13 1.92 0.19
C PHE A 22 11.88 1.19 -1.12
N THR A 23 12.31 -0.08 -1.19
CA THR A 23 12.16 -0.92 -2.39
C THR A 23 11.29 -2.12 -2.07
N THR A 24 10.37 -2.46 -2.98
CA THR A 24 9.50 -3.64 -2.84
C THR A 24 9.82 -4.74 -3.86
N ALA A 25 11.00 -4.71 -4.50
CA ALA A 25 11.38 -5.63 -5.58
C ALA A 25 11.45 -7.13 -5.19
N ALA A 26 11.42 -7.48 -3.90
CA ALA A 26 11.40 -8.86 -3.40
C ALA A 26 10.10 -9.20 -2.63
N VAL A 27 9.09 -8.35 -2.76
CA VAL A 27 7.77 -8.53 -2.13
C VAL A 27 6.90 -9.34 -3.08
N ASP A 28 6.25 -10.36 -2.55
CA ASP A 28 5.43 -11.32 -3.30
C ASP A 28 3.93 -11.14 -3.03
N MET A 29 3.56 -10.37 -2.00
CA MET A 29 2.17 -10.14 -1.61
C MET A 29 1.96 -8.72 -1.08
N PHE A 30 1.07 -7.98 -1.74
CA PHE A 30 0.68 -6.60 -1.38
C PHE A 30 -0.79 -6.49 -0.92
N TYR A 31 -1.48 -7.61 -0.75
CA TYR A 31 -2.93 -7.65 -0.50
C TYR A 31 -3.33 -6.80 0.71
N GLN A 32 -4.33 -5.93 0.54
CA GLN A 32 -4.97 -5.13 1.59
C GLN A 32 -4.02 -4.22 2.39
N MET A 33 -2.88 -3.80 1.82
CA MET A 33 -1.92 -2.94 2.53
C MET A 33 -2.53 -1.70 3.18
N PHE A 34 -3.51 -1.07 2.55
CA PHE A 34 -4.17 0.14 3.06
C PHE A 34 -5.67 -0.08 3.30
N TYR A 35 -6.09 -1.33 3.47
CA TYR A 35 -7.49 -1.69 3.71
C TYR A 35 -8.07 -0.92 4.90
N GLY A 36 -9.19 -0.22 4.74
CA GLY A 36 -9.84 0.51 5.82
C GLY A 36 -9.12 1.78 6.29
N CYS A 37 -8.14 2.30 5.54
CA CYS A 37 -7.53 3.60 5.79
C CYS A 37 -8.46 4.75 5.37
N LYS A 38 -9.55 4.96 6.12
CA LYS A 38 -10.65 5.89 5.78
C LYS A 38 -10.25 7.36 5.65
N ALA A 39 -9.19 7.81 6.32
CA ALA A 39 -8.72 9.19 6.23
C ALA A 39 -7.66 9.41 5.14
N LEU A 40 -7.21 8.36 4.45
CA LEU A 40 -6.09 8.42 3.51
C LEU A 40 -6.50 9.17 2.25
N HIS A 41 -5.98 10.38 2.09
CA HIS A 41 -6.29 11.27 0.96
C HIS A 41 -5.05 11.62 0.13
N ARG A 42 -3.86 11.14 0.55
CA ARG A 42 -2.63 11.24 -0.23
C ARG A 42 -1.72 10.05 0.02
N LEU A 43 -1.30 9.43 -1.07
CA LEU A 43 -0.40 8.29 -1.08
C LEU A 43 0.60 8.45 -2.23
N ASP A 44 1.88 8.28 -1.93
CA ASP A 44 2.97 8.25 -2.92
C ASP A 44 3.59 6.86 -2.96
N LEU A 45 3.39 6.14 -4.07
CA LEU A 45 3.94 4.79 -4.30
C LEU A 45 5.17 4.79 -5.21
N SER A 46 5.85 5.93 -5.42
CA SER A 46 6.98 6.04 -6.35
C SER A 46 8.16 5.10 -6.04
N GLY A 47 8.31 4.63 -4.80
CA GLY A 47 9.32 3.62 -4.40
C GLY A 47 8.87 2.16 -4.60
N PHE A 48 7.60 1.92 -4.93
CA PHE A 48 7.08 0.57 -5.11
C PHE A 48 7.46 0.03 -6.49
N THR A 49 8.00 -1.18 -6.49
CA THR A 49 8.15 -2.01 -7.69
C THR A 49 7.05 -3.06 -7.65
N PHE A 50 6.22 -3.07 -8.69
CA PHE A 50 5.17 -4.07 -8.91
C PHE A 50 5.55 -4.94 -10.10
N ASP A 51 5.36 -6.24 -9.96
CA ASP A 51 5.47 -7.17 -11.07
C ASP A 51 4.20 -7.13 -11.92
N SER A 52 4.31 -7.53 -13.20
CA SER A 52 3.16 -7.57 -14.12
C SER A 52 1.99 -8.46 -13.66
N GLY A 53 2.24 -9.36 -12.72
CA GLY A 53 1.22 -10.22 -12.10
C GLY A 53 0.54 -9.62 -10.86
N ASP A 54 1.05 -8.50 -10.34
CA ASP A 54 0.51 -7.90 -9.13
C ASP A 54 -0.81 -7.16 -9.40
N ASN A 55 -1.84 -7.53 -8.65
CA ASN A 55 -3.10 -6.82 -8.69
C ASN A 55 -3.09 -5.64 -7.71
N ILE A 56 -2.60 -4.49 -8.17
CA ILE A 56 -2.51 -3.26 -7.37
C ILE A 56 -3.87 -2.75 -6.87
N ASN A 57 -5.00 -3.16 -7.48
CA ASN A 57 -6.33 -2.80 -6.98
C ASN A 57 -6.61 -3.41 -5.60
N GLN A 58 -5.92 -4.50 -5.25
CA GLN A 58 -6.07 -5.13 -3.94
C GLN A 58 -5.36 -4.38 -2.80
N LEU A 59 -4.54 -3.37 -3.11
CA LEU A 59 -3.92 -2.50 -2.09
C LEU A 59 -4.98 -1.75 -1.26
N PHE A 60 -6.13 -1.43 -1.89
CA PHE A 60 -7.10 -0.42 -1.42
C PHE A 60 -8.53 -0.93 -1.32
N GLN A 61 -8.76 -2.24 -1.19
CA GLN A 61 -10.07 -2.86 -1.42
C GLN A 61 -11.28 -2.17 -0.70
N ASP A 62 -11.07 -1.51 0.44
CA ASP A 62 -12.05 -0.67 1.17
C ASP A 62 -11.46 0.71 1.61
N ALA A 63 -10.44 1.21 0.92
CA ALA A 63 -9.88 2.54 1.19
C ALA A 63 -10.52 3.54 0.23
N ASP A 64 -11.16 4.58 0.78
CA ASP A 64 -11.82 5.65 0.03
C ASP A 64 -10.75 6.72 -0.29
N ILE A 65 -9.93 6.47 -1.33
CA ILE A 65 -8.77 7.28 -1.71
C ILE A 65 -8.99 7.93 -3.08
#